data_AF-I3U6X2-F1
#
_entry.id   AF-I3U6X2-F1
#
_cell.length_a   1.000
_cell.length_b   1.000
_cell.length_c   1.000
_cell.angle_alpha   90.00
_cell.angle_beta   90.00
_cell.angle_gamma   90.00
#
_symmetry.space_group_name_H-M   'P 1'
#
loop_
_entity.id
_entity.type
_entity.pdbx_description
1 polymer ?
#
loop_
_entity_poly.entity_id
_entity_poly.type
_entity_poly.pdbx_seq_one_letter_code
_entity_poly.pdbx_strand_id
1 'polypeptide(L)'
;MNPSDTDSSYQTIDLSKLRDIGWTLWDPISLLGTAESKQQWYSDRNLPFADEYDAYLVSAANALRNGAPAQQVVDYLVHIETQHMCLTERPDTRSRAKAVVTAILADDSIWFDSGGSPG
;
A
#
# COMPACT_ATOMS: atom_id res chain seq x y z
N MET A 1 40.16 12.27 2.05
CA MET A 1 39.04 13.19 2.35
C MET A 1 38.54 13.73 1.01
N ASN A 2 37.28 13.63 0.60
CA ASN A 2 36.04 13.58 1.38
C ASN A 2 35.16 12.35 1.07
N PRO A 3 34.33 11.92 2.03
CA PRO A 3 33.55 10.71 2.02
C PRO A 3 32.16 10.97 1.45
N SER A 4 31.74 10.15 0.52
CA SER A 4 30.31 9.91 0.30
C SER A 4 30.19 8.44 -0.06
N ASP A 5 30.52 7.59 0.92
CA ASP A 5 29.63 6.48 1.20
C ASP A 5 28.26 7.12 1.42
N THR A 6 27.50 7.31 0.34
CA THR A 6 26.06 7.28 0.44
C THR A 6 25.75 5.90 0.98
N ASP A 7 25.71 5.81 2.31
CA ASP A 7 24.82 4.91 3.01
C ASP A 7 23.41 5.32 2.57
N SER A 8 23.07 4.93 1.33
CA SER A 8 21.70 4.88 0.88
C SER A 8 21.10 3.79 1.73
N SER A 9 20.66 4.18 2.92
CA SER A 9 19.79 3.40 3.76
C SER A 9 18.60 3.02 2.88
N TYR A 10 18.66 1.84 2.26
CA TYR A 10 17.56 1.28 1.51
C TYR A 10 16.50 0.97 2.55
N GLN A 11 15.63 1.93 2.86
CA GLN A 11 14.55 1.62 3.77
C GLN A 11 13.62 0.66 3.05
N THR A 12 13.40 -0.49 3.67
CA THR A 12 12.48 -1.51 3.18
C THR A 12 11.08 -1.16 3.66
N ILE A 13 10.08 -1.51 2.85
CA ILE A 13 8.66 -1.37 3.20
C ILE A 13 8.24 -2.59 4.01
N ASP A 14 7.55 -2.37 5.14
CA ASP A 14 6.81 -3.41 5.84
C ASP A 14 5.58 -3.82 5.00
N LEU A 15 5.73 -4.89 4.23
CA LEU A 15 4.66 -5.36 3.37
C LEU A 15 3.44 -5.88 4.18
N SER A 16 3.64 -6.37 5.40
CA SER A 16 2.52 -6.86 6.21
C SER A 16 1.61 -5.71 6.62
N LYS A 17 2.17 -4.60 7.12
CA LYS A 17 1.39 -3.41 7.49
C LYS A 17 0.72 -2.78 6.29
N LEU A 18 1.44 -2.73 5.18
CA LEU A 18 0.91 -2.17 3.95
C LEU A 18 -0.28 -3.00 3.43
N ARG A 19 -0.21 -4.33 3.54
CA ARG A 19 -1.34 -5.23 3.27
C ARG A 19 -2.50 -5.00 4.23
N ASP A 20 -2.25 -4.87 5.53
CA ASP A 20 -3.30 -4.60 6.51
C ASP A 20 -4.05 -3.30 6.18
N ILE A 21 -3.33 -2.23 5.82
CA ILE A 21 -3.92 -0.95 5.38
C ILE A 21 -4.71 -1.13 4.07
N GLY A 22 -4.08 -1.69 3.04
CA GLY A 22 -4.67 -1.79 1.71
C GLY A 22 -5.93 -2.66 1.69
N TRP A 23 -5.88 -3.83 2.31
CA TRP A 23 -7.00 -4.76 2.36
C TRP A 23 -8.12 -4.26 3.30
N THR A 24 -7.82 -3.51 4.35
CA THR A 24 -8.86 -2.98 5.25
C THR A 24 -9.58 -1.78 4.65
N LEU A 25 -8.87 -0.89 3.96
CA LEU A 25 -9.40 0.42 3.54
C LEU A 25 -9.82 0.48 2.07
N TRP A 26 -9.24 -0.34 1.20
CA TRP A 26 -9.47 -0.25 -0.24
C TRP A 26 -10.33 -1.37 -0.81
N ASP A 27 -9.95 -2.64 -0.55
CA ASP A 27 -10.56 -3.90 -1.03
C ASP A 27 -11.72 -3.73 -2.04
N PRO A 28 -11.40 -3.31 -3.29
CA PRO A 28 -12.41 -2.83 -4.23
C PRO A 28 -13.34 -3.94 -4.75
N ILE A 29 -12.90 -5.20 -4.70
CA ILE A 29 -13.69 -6.39 -5.06
C ILE A 29 -14.25 -7.15 -3.85
N SER A 30 -14.07 -6.61 -2.63
CA SER A 30 -14.66 -7.16 -1.40
C SER A 30 -14.23 -8.60 -1.09
N LEU A 31 -12.94 -8.90 -1.24
CA LEU A 31 -12.34 -10.20 -0.95
C LEU A 31 -12.25 -10.55 0.55
N LEU A 32 -12.22 -9.57 1.45
CA LEU A 32 -12.31 -9.83 2.90
C LEU A 32 -13.72 -10.27 3.32
N GLY A 33 -14.70 -10.12 2.42
CA GLY A 33 -16.10 -10.43 2.67
C GLY A 33 -16.71 -9.53 3.74
N THR A 34 -17.79 -9.99 4.38
CA THR A 34 -18.40 -9.25 5.48
C THR A 34 -17.62 -9.49 6.78
N ALA A 35 -17.86 -8.66 7.80
CA ALA A 35 -17.29 -8.86 9.13
C ALA A 35 -17.58 -10.27 9.70
N GLU A 36 -18.64 -10.93 9.23
CA GLU A 36 -19.01 -12.29 9.63
C GLU A 36 -18.08 -13.35 9.03
N SER A 37 -17.52 -13.14 7.83
CA SER A 37 -16.66 -14.12 7.17
C SER A 37 -15.22 -14.15 7.70
N LYS A 38 -14.81 -13.13 8.49
CA LYS A 38 -13.46 -12.98 9.07
C LYS A 38 -12.31 -13.34 8.12
N GLN A 39 -12.49 -13.15 6.81
CA GLN A 39 -11.43 -13.50 5.87
C GLN A 39 -10.29 -12.51 6.01
N GLN A 40 -9.08 -13.01 5.83
CA GLN A 40 -7.85 -12.25 5.94
C GLN A 40 -7.15 -12.28 4.60
N TRP A 41 -6.28 -11.30 4.34
CA TRP A 41 -5.51 -11.25 3.11
C TRP A 41 -4.62 -12.49 2.93
N TYR A 42 -4.17 -13.09 4.04
CA TYR A 42 -3.35 -14.30 4.06
C TYR A 42 -4.15 -15.62 4.02
N SER A 43 -5.46 -15.58 3.80
CA SER A 43 -6.25 -16.80 3.59
C SER A 43 -5.95 -17.44 2.23
N ASP A 44 -6.01 -18.77 2.12
CA ASP A 44 -5.72 -19.50 0.88
C ASP A 44 -6.50 -18.99 -0.34
N ARG A 45 -7.71 -18.47 -0.11
CA ARG A 45 -8.57 -17.88 -1.14
C ARG A 45 -8.05 -16.54 -1.67
N ASN A 46 -7.43 -15.75 -0.79
CA ASN A 46 -7.06 -14.36 -1.05
C ASN A 46 -5.58 -14.21 -1.43
N LEU A 47 -4.74 -15.18 -1.06
CA LEU A 47 -3.31 -15.21 -1.40
C LEU A 47 -3.01 -14.95 -2.89
N PRO A 48 -3.75 -15.51 -3.88
CA PRO A 48 -3.47 -15.24 -5.30
C PRO A 48 -3.64 -13.76 -5.70
N PHE A 49 -4.42 -12.98 -4.95
CA PHE A 49 -4.66 -11.55 -5.20
C PHE A 49 -3.72 -10.66 -4.37
N ALA A 50 -3.10 -11.20 -3.33
CA ALA A 50 -2.18 -10.46 -2.46
C ALA A 50 -1.00 -9.90 -3.26
N ASP A 51 -0.38 -10.72 -4.10
CA ASP A 51 0.78 -10.31 -4.89
C ASP A 51 0.43 -9.17 -5.88
N GLU A 52 -0.77 -9.18 -6.45
CA GLU A 52 -1.24 -8.12 -7.33
C GLU A 52 -1.50 -6.82 -6.55
N TYR A 53 -2.13 -6.92 -5.37
CA TYR A 53 -2.42 -5.78 -4.52
C TYR A 53 -1.14 -5.15 -3.96
N ASP A 54 -0.17 -5.97 -3.60
CA ASP A 54 1.14 -5.55 -3.13
C ASP A 54 1.83 -4.64 -4.14
N ALA A 55 1.79 -4.98 -5.43
CA ALA A 55 2.42 -4.18 -6.47
C ALA A 55 1.87 -2.75 -6.50
N TYR A 56 0.54 -2.59 -6.37
CA TYR A 56 -0.08 -1.28 -6.37
C TYR A 56 0.20 -0.51 -5.08
N LEU A 57 0.09 -1.19 -3.94
CA LEU A 57 0.32 -0.56 -2.64
C LEU A 57 1.78 -0.15 -2.46
N VAL A 58 2.74 -0.98 -2.90
CA VAL A 58 4.17 -0.66 -2.88
C VAL A 58 4.47 0.52 -3.79
N SER A 59 3.82 0.59 -4.97
CA SER A 59 3.96 1.74 -5.87
C SER A 59 3.43 3.03 -5.23
N ALA A 60 2.27 2.96 -4.57
CA ALA A 60 1.69 4.10 -3.84
C ALA A 60 2.58 4.56 -2.68
N ALA A 61 3.06 3.61 -1.87
CA ALA A 61 3.96 3.85 -0.74
C ALA A 61 5.28 4.50 -1.20
N ASN A 62 5.92 3.97 -2.24
CA ASN A 62 7.13 4.53 -2.81
C ASN A 62 6.91 5.93 -3.39
N ALA A 63 5.78 6.18 -4.06
CA ALA A 63 5.47 7.50 -4.58
C ALA A 63 5.37 8.54 -3.46
N LEU A 64 4.64 8.23 -2.38
CA LEU A 64 4.52 9.11 -1.21
C LEU A 64 5.88 9.38 -0.56
N ARG A 65 6.69 8.33 -0.38
CA ARG A 65 8.03 8.43 0.19
C ARG A 65 8.97 9.30 -0.66
N ASN A 66 8.83 9.24 -1.98
CA ASN A 66 9.60 10.07 -2.91
C ASN A 66 9.06 11.51 -3.03
N GLY A 67 8.09 11.90 -2.20
CA GLY A 67 7.54 13.25 -2.16
C GLY A 67 6.46 13.54 -3.20
N ALA A 68 5.85 12.50 -3.81
CA ALA A 68 4.71 12.70 -4.68
C ALA A 68 3.53 13.31 -3.88
N PRO A 69 2.76 14.24 -4.48
CA PRO A 69 1.57 14.78 -3.83
C PRO A 69 0.57 13.68 -3.48
N ALA A 70 0.01 13.71 -2.27
CA ALA A 70 -0.99 12.75 -1.82
C ALA A 70 -2.16 12.61 -2.81
N GLN A 71 -2.59 13.73 -3.42
CA GLN A 71 -3.66 13.73 -4.42
C GLN A 71 -3.30 12.91 -5.68
N GLN A 72 -2.05 12.94 -6.13
CA GLN A 72 -1.58 12.13 -7.25
C GLN A 72 -1.66 10.63 -6.91
N VAL A 73 -1.32 10.25 -5.69
CA VAL A 73 -1.37 8.85 -5.23
C VAL A 73 -2.81 8.37 -5.05
N VAL A 74 -3.72 9.25 -4.61
CA VAL A 74 -5.17 8.98 -4.60
C VAL A 74 -5.67 8.74 -6.03
N ASP A 75 -5.32 9.61 -6.97
CA ASP A 75 -5.75 9.48 -8.37
C ASP A 75 -5.18 8.20 -9.01
N TYR A 76 -3.97 7.80 -8.64
CA TYR A 76 -3.37 6.51 -9.02
C TYR A 76 -4.21 5.32 -8.52
N LEU A 77 -4.59 5.26 -7.25
CA LEU A 77 -5.40 4.15 -6.72
C LEU A 77 -6.80 4.09 -7.36
N VAL A 78 -7.42 5.25 -7.62
CA VAL A 78 -8.69 5.33 -8.36
C VAL A 78 -8.51 4.83 -9.80
N HIS A 79 -7.39 5.17 -10.45
CA HIS A 79 -7.08 4.68 -11.79
C HIS A 79 -6.89 3.16 -11.81
N ILE A 80 -6.20 2.57 -10.84
CA ILE A 80 -6.07 1.11 -10.73
C ILE A 80 -7.45 0.47 -10.60
N GLU A 81 -8.29 0.96 -9.69
CA GLU A 81 -9.64 0.42 -9.48
C GLU A 81 -10.50 0.49 -10.75
N THR A 82 -10.54 1.65 -11.41
CA THR A 82 -11.51 1.90 -12.49
C THR A 82 -11.01 1.50 -13.87
N GLN A 83 -9.71 1.65 -14.15
CA GLN A 83 -9.13 1.43 -15.47
C GLN A 83 -8.37 0.12 -15.56
N HIS A 84 -7.62 -0.25 -14.53
CA HIS A 84 -6.82 -1.47 -14.55
C HIS A 84 -7.64 -2.71 -14.17
N MET A 85 -8.40 -2.62 -13.07
CA MET A 85 -9.33 -3.69 -12.63
C MET A 85 -10.68 -3.63 -13.35
N CYS A 86 -10.91 -2.63 -14.21
CA CYS A 86 -12.14 -2.42 -14.98
C CYS A 86 -13.41 -2.36 -14.11
N LEU A 87 -13.31 -1.84 -12.89
CA LEU A 87 -14.46 -1.71 -11.99
C LEU A 87 -15.19 -0.40 -12.25
N THR A 88 -16.51 -0.41 -12.03
CA THR A 88 -17.29 0.83 -12.08
C THR A 88 -16.92 1.71 -10.89
N GLU A 89 -16.63 2.99 -11.14
CA GLU A 89 -16.41 3.95 -10.06
C GLU A 89 -17.64 4.03 -9.15
N ARG A 90 -17.43 3.79 -7.86
CA ARG A 90 -18.46 3.88 -6.83
C ARG A 90 -18.37 5.23 -6.11
N PRO A 91 -19.46 5.69 -5.47
CA PRO A 91 -19.42 6.94 -4.69
C PRO A 91 -18.32 6.99 -3.62
N ASP A 92 -17.91 5.82 -3.11
CA ASP A 92 -16.89 5.67 -2.08
C ASP A 92 -15.47 5.38 -2.62
N THR A 93 -15.29 5.12 -3.91
CA THR A 93 -13.98 4.79 -4.54
C THR A 93 -12.88 5.78 -4.16
N ARG A 94 -13.12 7.08 -4.39
CA ARG A 94 -12.14 8.13 -4.04
C ARG A 94 -11.93 8.26 -2.54
N SER A 95 -12.96 8.00 -1.71
CA SER A 95 -12.83 8.08 -0.25
C SER A 95 -11.97 6.94 0.32
N ARG A 96 -12.12 5.71 -0.22
CA ARG A 96 -11.28 4.56 0.12
C ARG A 96 -9.82 4.78 -0.26
N ALA A 97 -9.57 5.28 -1.47
CA ALA A 97 -8.22 5.65 -1.92
C ALA A 97 -7.57 6.72 -1.01
N LYS A 98 -8.33 7.74 -0.61
CA LYS A 98 -7.87 8.75 0.37
C LYS A 98 -7.54 8.14 1.73
N ALA A 99 -8.34 7.20 2.21
CA ALA A 99 -8.12 6.54 3.49
C ALA A 99 -6.80 5.75 3.49
N VAL A 100 -6.50 5.01 2.41
CA VAL A 100 -5.21 4.32 2.23
C VAL A 100 -4.04 5.30 2.30
N VAL A 101 -4.08 6.37 1.49
CA VAL A 101 -2.99 7.36 1.44
C VAL A 101 -2.79 8.03 2.81
N THR A 102 -3.89 8.35 3.50
CA THR A 102 -3.82 8.94 4.84
C THR A 102 -3.19 7.96 5.84
N ALA A 103 -3.56 6.68 5.80
CA ALA A 103 -3.01 5.66 6.68
C ALA A 103 -1.52 5.41 6.42
N ILE A 104 -1.08 5.33 5.17
CA ILE A 104 0.34 5.17 4.81
C ILE A 104 1.16 6.36 5.31
N LEU A 105 0.66 7.59 5.15
CA LEU A 105 1.36 8.80 5.60
C LEU A 105 1.39 8.95 7.12
N ALA A 106 0.43 8.35 7.84
CA ALA A 106 0.34 8.44 9.29
C ALA A 106 1.15 7.35 10.03
N ASP A 107 1.56 6.29 9.32
CA ASP A 107 2.26 5.15 9.90
C ASP A 107 3.75 5.14 9.52
N ASP A 108 4.56 5.82 10.34
CA ASP A 108 6.02 5.84 10.19
C ASP A 108 6.65 4.44 10.32
N SER A 109 5.93 3.49 10.93
CA SER A 109 6.42 2.14 11.17
C SER A 109 6.31 1.22 9.95
N ILE A 110 5.82 1.73 8.81
CA ILE A 110 5.90 1.08 7.49
C ILE A 110 7.35 1.09 6.97
N TRP A 111 8.17 2.06 7.40
CA TRP A 111 9.51 2.27 6.89
C TRP A 111 10.53 1.76 7.89
N PHE A 112 11.42 0.85 7.46
CA PHE A 112 12.54 0.42 8.29
C PHE A 112 13.86 0.62 7.57
N ASP A 113 14.84 1.18 8.28
CA ASP A 113 16.21 1.26 7.81
C ASP A 113 16.80 -0.15 7.71
N SER A 114 17.14 -0.61 6.50
CA SER A 114 17.86 -1.88 6.31
C SER A 114 19.35 -1.79 6.70
N GLY A 115 19.77 -0.66 7.30
CA GLY A 115 21.16 -0.38 7.68
C GLY A 115 21.42 -0.70 9.15
N GLY A 116 21.70 -1.96 9.45
CA GLY A 116 22.09 -2.37 10.80
C GLY A 116 22.48 -3.84 10.92
N SER A 117 23.63 -4.23 10.37
CA SER A 117 24.29 -5.46 10.84
C SER A 117 24.80 -5.23 12.27
N PRO A 118 24.44 -6.07 13.27
CA PRO A 118 25.21 -6.14 14.49
C PRO A 118 26.56 -6.79 14.17
N GLY A 119 27.64 -6.17 14.65
CA GLY A 119 29.01 -6.60 14.42
C GLY A 119 29.40 -7.91 15.12
#